data_AF-A0A918RZM0-F1
#
_entry.id   AF-A0A918RZM0-F1
#
_cell.length_a   1.000
_cell.length_b   1.000
_cell.length_c   1.000
_cell.angle_alpha   90.00
_cell.angle_beta   90.00
_cell.angle_gamma   90.00
#
_symmetry.space_group_name_H-M   'P 1'
#
loop_
_entity.id
_entity.type
_entity.pdbx_description
1 polymer ?
#
loop_
_entity_poly.entity_id
_entity_poly.type
_entity_poly.pdbx_seq_one_letter_code
_entity_poly.pdbx_strand_id
1 'polypeptide(L)'
;MGILIQIAIVLLAIGAVLTGFQSKARNRQWDSLMRRRVDAYIDTIRRERDNPELSAMGDSELRDLLHSGALNMRAARQRRGMVITAGGAITLIAASFAGSEQGWTAFALVVALGALAVYGLNTYLARKARAPLERYGIDVERLRIE
;
A
#
# COMPACT_ATOMS: atom_id res chain seq x y z
N MET A 1 16.10 16.35 30.03
CA MET A 1 15.03 15.33 30.04
C MET A 1 14.26 15.24 28.71
N GLY A 2 13.87 16.36 28.05
CA GLY A 2 13.08 16.31 26.80
C GLY A 2 13.75 15.64 25.58
N ILE A 3 15.07 15.75 25.45
CA ILE A 3 15.84 15.19 24.32
C ILE A 3 15.82 13.65 24.31
N LEU A 4 15.89 13.01 25.49
CA LEU A 4 15.85 11.54 25.59
C LEU A 4 14.48 10.96 25.18
N ILE A 5 13.40 11.69 25.47
CA ILE A 5 12.04 11.30 25.06
C ILE A 5 11.87 11.46 23.55
N GLN A 6 12.37 12.55 22.96
CA GLN A 6 12.38 12.70 21.49
C GLN A 6 13.14 11.57 20.80
N ILE A 7 14.33 11.23 21.29
CA ILE A 7 15.15 10.14 20.74
C ILE A 7 14.43 8.79 20.89
N ALA A 8 13.81 8.52 22.05
CA ALA A 8 13.06 7.29 22.27
C ALA A 8 11.85 7.14 21.33
N ILE A 9 11.10 8.22 21.08
CA ILE A 9 9.96 8.24 20.16
C ILE A 9 10.41 8.02 18.70
N VAL A 10 11.50 8.67 18.29
CA VAL A 10 12.08 8.50 16.95
C VAL A 10 12.56 7.06 16.75
N LEU A 11 13.24 6.48 17.74
CA LEU A 11 13.71 5.09 17.70
C LEU A 11 12.55 4.08 17.64
N LEU A 12 11.49 4.29 18.40
CA LEU A 12 10.28 3.44 18.36
C LEU A 12 9.62 3.46 16.98
N ALA A 13 9.53 4.65 16.38
CA ALA A 13 8.93 4.81 15.06
C ALA A 13 9.81 4.21 13.95
N ILE A 14 11.14 4.33 14.04
CA ILE A 14 12.08 3.64 13.14
C ILE A 14 11.97 2.11 13.31
N GLY A 15 11.84 1.62 14.53
CA GLY A 15 11.62 0.20 14.83
C GLY A 15 10.35 -0.34 14.16
N ALA A 16 9.23 0.37 14.28
CA ALA A 16 7.97 -0.01 13.63
C ALA A 16 8.09 -0.03 12.09
N VAL A 17 8.82 0.94 11.54
CA VAL A 17 9.15 1.03 10.11
C VAL A 17 9.97 -0.18 9.63
N LEU A 18 11.03 -0.54 10.36
CA LEU A 18 11.91 -1.66 10.01
C LEU A 18 11.21 -3.02 10.15
N THR A 19 10.30 -3.16 11.12
CA THR A 19 9.54 -4.39 11.33
C THR A 19 8.55 -4.62 10.18
N GLY A 20 7.97 -3.56 9.61
CA GLY A 20 7.14 -3.61 8.41
C GLY A 20 7.85 -4.18 7.17
N PHE A 21 9.18 -4.09 7.10
CA PHE A 21 9.98 -4.59 5.96
C PHE A 21 10.31 -6.10 6.02
N GLN A 22 10.09 -6.78 7.15
CA GLN A 22 10.48 -8.20 7.30
C GLN A 22 9.51 -9.22 6.63
N SER A 23 8.49 -8.77 5.90
CA SER A 23 7.49 -9.61 5.22
C SER A 23 8.02 -10.40 3.99
N LYS A 24 9.29 -10.81 3.95
CA LYS A 24 9.83 -11.61 2.83
C LYS A 24 9.34 -13.06 2.83
N ALA A 25 9.03 -13.64 3.99
CA ALA A 25 8.58 -15.04 4.11
C ALA A 25 7.18 -15.28 3.49
N ARG A 26 6.31 -14.27 3.47
CA ARG A 26 4.92 -14.37 2.95
C ARG A 26 4.83 -14.44 1.41
N ASN A 27 5.93 -14.23 0.69
CA ASN A 27 5.92 -14.06 -0.77
C ASN A 27 5.74 -15.35 -1.58
N ARG A 28 6.17 -16.53 -1.10
CA ARG A 28 6.10 -17.78 -1.90
C ARG A 28 4.71 -18.43 -1.90
N GLN A 29 3.99 -18.33 -0.78
CA GLN A 29 2.61 -18.81 -0.69
C GLN A 29 1.63 -17.94 -1.48
N TRP A 30 2.00 -16.68 -1.72
CA TRP A 30 1.14 -15.72 -2.41
C TRP A 30 0.92 -16.07 -3.88
N ASP A 31 1.95 -16.51 -4.62
CA ASP A 31 1.84 -16.77 -6.06
C ASP A 31 0.95 -17.99 -6.38
N SER A 32 0.86 -18.97 -5.49
CA SER A 32 -0.05 -20.11 -5.65
C SER A 32 -1.48 -19.74 -5.30
N LEU A 33 -1.68 -18.94 -4.24
CA LEU A 33 -2.99 -18.41 -3.86
C LEU A 33 -3.54 -17.43 -4.91
N MET A 34 -2.68 -16.62 -5.52
CA MET A 34 -3.07 -15.67 -6.58
C MET A 34 -3.60 -16.39 -7.82
N ARG A 35 -2.89 -17.43 -8.28
CA ARG A 35 -3.36 -18.26 -9.40
C ARG A 35 -4.73 -18.85 -9.13
N ARG A 36 -4.95 -19.41 -7.93
CA ARG A 36 -6.25 -19.97 -7.53
C ARG A 36 -7.35 -18.91 -7.49
N ARG A 37 -7.06 -17.69 -7.02
CA ARG A 37 -8.05 -16.60 -6.99
C ARG A 37 -8.38 -16.06 -8.38
N VAL A 38 -7.39 -15.96 -9.26
CA VAL A 38 -7.61 -15.56 -10.66
C VAL A 38 -8.54 -16.55 -11.35
N ASP A 39 -8.28 -17.85 -11.19
CA ASP A 39 -9.08 -18.91 -11.80
C ASP A 39 -10.54 -18.87 -11.30
N ALA A 40 -10.74 -18.75 -9.99
CA ALA A 40 -12.08 -18.60 -9.41
C ALA A 40 -12.80 -17.33 -9.90
N TYR A 41 -12.06 -16.25 -10.15
CA TYR A 41 -12.66 -15.02 -10.64
C TYR A 41 -13.07 -15.10 -12.12
N ILE A 42 -12.29 -15.79 -12.95
CA ILE A 42 -12.65 -16.09 -14.34
C ILE A 42 -13.98 -16.86 -14.38
N ASP A 43 -14.11 -17.92 -13.58
CA ASP A 43 -15.36 -18.69 -13.50
C ASP A 43 -16.56 -17.81 -13.11
N THR A 44 -16.32 -16.85 -12.21
CA THR A 44 -17.37 -15.93 -11.79
C THR A 44 -17.75 -14.94 -12.88
N ILE A 45 -16.78 -14.35 -13.58
CA ILE A 45 -17.02 -13.45 -14.73
C ILE A 45 -17.81 -14.18 -15.82
N ARG A 46 -17.48 -15.45 -16.09
CA ARG A 46 -18.20 -16.28 -17.08
C ARG A 46 -19.63 -16.59 -16.66
N ARG A 47 -19.87 -16.78 -15.36
CA ARG A 47 -21.18 -17.11 -14.79
C ARG A 47 -22.10 -15.90 -14.67
N GLU A 48 -21.59 -14.78 -14.16
CA GLU A 48 -22.36 -13.55 -13.92
C GLU A 48 -22.53 -12.74 -15.22
N ARG A 49 -21.52 -12.74 -16.10
CA ARG A 49 -21.48 -11.94 -17.36
C ARG A 49 -21.78 -10.45 -17.15
N ASP A 50 -21.56 -9.94 -15.95
CA ASP A 50 -21.84 -8.54 -15.57
C ASP A 50 -21.03 -7.52 -16.38
N ASN A 51 -19.87 -7.92 -16.91
CA ASN A 51 -19.03 -7.07 -17.75
C ASN A 51 -18.90 -7.66 -19.16
N PRO A 52 -19.59 -7.08 -20.18
CA PRO A 52 -19.61 -7.64 -21.52
C PRO A 52 -18.23 -7.63 -22.18
N GLU A 53 -17.38 -6.63 -21.91
CA GLU A 53 -16.01 -6.56 -22.45
C GLU A 53 -15.14 -7.70 -21.91
N LEU A 54 -15.15 -7.93 -20.59
CA LEU A 54 -14.39 -9.03 -19.98
C LEU A 54 -14.94 -10.40 -20.38
N SER A 55 -16.26 -10.51 -20.57
CA SER A 55 -16.91 -11.75 -21.00
C SER A 55 -16.66 -12.08 -22.48
N ALA A 56 -16.28 -11.10 -23.30
CA ALA A 56 -15.94 -11.29 -24.70
C ALA A 56 -14.49 -11.72 -24.91
N MET A 57 -13.59 -11.41 -23.96
CA MET A 57 -12.18 -11.80 -24.02
C MET A 57 -12.01 -13.33 -23.97
N GLY A 58 -10.96 -13.84 -24.62
CA GLY A 58 -10.58 -15.26 -24.52
C GLY A 58 -10.03 -15.60 -23.13
N ASP A 59 -10.14 -16.87 -22.71
CA ASP A 59 -9.68 -17.29 -21.37
C ASP A 59 -8.20 -17.01 -21.10
N SER A 60 -7.34 -17.16 -22.12
CA SER A 60 -5.91 -16.83 -22.01
C SER A 60 -5.67 -15.33 -21.82
N GLU A 61 -6.38 -14.50 -22.59
CA GLU A 61 -6.26 -13.04 -22.54
C GLU A 61 -6.79 -12.48 -21.22
N LEU A 62 -7.95 -12.98 -20.76
CA LEU A 62 -8.53 -12.61 -19.47
C LEU A 62 -7.62 -13.02 -18.31
N ARG A 63 -7.05 -14.24 -18.37
CA ARG A 63 -6.09 -14.70 -17.36
C ARG A 63 -4.86 -13.80 -17.31
N ASP A 64 -4.26 -13.45 -18.45
CA ASP A 64 -3.09 -12.58 -18.53
C ASP A 64 -3.39 -11.16 -18.00
N LEU A 65 -4.55 -10.60 -18.33
CA LEU A 65 -5.00 -9.31 -17.81
C LEU A 65 -5.14 -9.33 -16.28
N LEU A 66 -5.80 -10.35 -15.72
CA LEU A 66 -5.99 -10.48 -14.28
C LEU A 66 -4.67 -10.72 -13.55
N HIS A 67 -3.77 -11.54 -14.13
CA HIS A 67 -2.48 -11.85 -13.54
C HIS A 67 -1.54 -10.64 -13.54
N SER A 68 -1.47 -9.92 -14.66
CA SER A 68 -0.69 -8.68 -14.78
C SER A 68 -1.26 -7.57 -13.88
N GLY A 69 -2.59 -7.46 -13.80
CA GLY A 69 -3.30 -6.56 -12.88
C GLY A 69 -2.95 -6.83 -11.42
N ALA A 70 -3.01 -8.09 -10.99
CA ALA A 70 -2.66 -8.51 -9.64
C ALA A 70 -1.18 -8.25 -9.28
N LEU A 71 -0.26 -8.52 -10.21
CA LEU A 71 1.17 -8.23 -10.03
C LEU A 71 1.43 -6.72 -9.91
N ASN A 72 0.78 -5.92 -10.76
CA ASN A 72 0.91 -4.47 -10.72
C ASN A 72 0.34 -3.91 -9.40
N MET A 73 -0.79 -4.42 -8.93
CA MET A 73 -1.34 -4.06 -7.62
C MET A 73 -0.39 -4.37 -6.47
N ARG A 74 0.27 -5.54 -6.49
CA ARG A 74 1.26 -5.90 -5.50
C ARG A 74 2.45 -4.95 -5.52
N ALA A 75 2.98 -4.66 -6.71
CA ALA A 75 4.07 -3.70 -6.87
C ALA A 75 3.67 -2.30 -6.39
N ALA A 76 2.45 -1.84 -6.71
CA ALA A 76 1.91 -0.57 -6.25
C ALA A 76 1.74 -0.53 -4.73
N ARG A 77 1.26 -1.62 -4.10
CA ARG A 77 1.14 -1.74 -2.64
C ARG A 77 2.51 -1.72 -1.96
N GLN A 78 3.50 -2.41 -2.52
CA GLN A 78 4.86 -2.41 -2.01
C GLN A 78 5.50 -1.02 -2.10
N ARG A 79 5.41 -0.37 -3.27
CA ARG A 79 5.90 1.01 -3.48
C ARG A 79 5.19 1.98 -2.54
N ARG A 80 3.88 1.86 -2.37
CA ARG A 80 3.10 2.66 -1.41
C ARG A 80 3.63 2.49 0.00
N GLY A 81 3.87 1.26 0.44
CA GLY A 81 4.48 0.98 1.75
C GLY A 81 5.82 1.70 1.91
N MET A 82 6.71 1.61 0.91
CA MET A 82 7.99 2.32 0.93
C MET A 82 7.84 3.83 1.01
N VAL A 83 6.93 4.44 0.23
CA VAL A 83 6.72 5.90 0.21
C VAL A 83 6.17 6.40 1.54
N ILE A 84 5.18 5.72 2.12
CA ILE A 84 4.59 6.09 3.42
C ILE A 84 5.64 6.01 4.51
N THR A 85 6.39 4.92 4.53
CA THR A 85 7.46 4.70 5.49
C THR A 85 8.56 5.76 5.38
N ALA A 86 8.99 6.09 4.16
CA ALA A 86 9.95 7.16 3.92
C ALA A 86 9.40 8.53 4.36
N GLY A 87 8.14 8.84 4.04
CA GLY A 87 7.48 10.08 4.47
C GLY A 87 7.37 10.20 5.98
N GLY A 88 7.08 9.10 6.69
CA GLY A 88 7.09 9.03 8.15
C GLY A 88 8.48 9.30 8.73
N ALA A 89 9.52 8.67 8.17
CA ALA A 89 10.90 8.89 8.60
C ALA A 89 11.34 10.35 8.42
N ILE A 90 11.06 10.95 7.27
CA ILE A 90 11.39 12.37 6.98
C ILE A 90 10.65 13.29 7.96
N THR A 91 9.37 13.02 8.24
CA THR A 91 8.58 13.79 9.21
C THR A 91 9.22 13.78 10.59
N LEU A 92 9.68 12.63 11.06
CA LEU A 92 10.30 12.48 12.38
C LEU A 92 11.64 13.21 12.48
N ILE A 93 12.44 13.17 11.41
CA ILE A 93 13.69 13.93 11.33
C ILE A 93 13.38 15.43 11.42
N ALA A 94 12.45 15.92 10.59
CA ALA A 94 12.06 17.33 10.58
C ALA A 94 11.49 17.79 11.94
N ALA A 95 10.64 16.97 12.56
CA ALA A 95 10.08 17.26 13.86
C ALA A 95 11.16 17.35 14.94
N SER A 96 12.17 16.47 14.89
CA SER A 96 13.29 16.47 15.84
C SER A 96 14.09 17.75 15.75
N PHE A 97 14.41 18.22 14.54
CA PHE A 97 15.08 19.52 14.33
C PHE A 97 14.23 20.68 14.86
N ALA A 98 12.97 20.79 14.45
CA ALA A 98 12.07 21.85 14.91
C ALA A 98 11.90 21.83 16.44
N GLY A 99 11.79 20.64 17.03
CA GLY A 99 11.70 20.44 18.46
C GLY A 99 12.95 20.87 19.23
N SER A 100 14.13 20.68 18.63
CA SER A 100 15.41 21.05 19.25
C SER A 100 15.64 22.56 19.28
N GLU A 101 15.16 23.29 18.26
CA GLU A 101 15.34 24.75 18.14
C GLU A 101 14.22 25.55 18.82
N GLN A 102 12.98 25.11 18.66
CA GLN A 102 11.78 25.89 19.00
C GLN A 102 10.93 25.23 20.11
N GLY A 103 11.40 24.10 20.66
CA GLY A 103 10.77 23.41 21.77
C GLY A 103 9.61 22.48 21.36
N TRP A 104 8.90 21.97 22.36
CA TRP A 104 7.96 20.86 22.20
C TRP A 104 6.74 21.17 21.32
N THR A 105 6.27 22.43 21.32
CA THR A 105 5.15 22.88 20.47
C THR A 105 5.49 22.76 18.98
N ALA A 106 6.70 23.14 18.59
CA ALA A 106 7.17 23.03 17.21
C ALA A 106 7.32 21.56 16.78
N PHE A 107 7.86 20.70 17.66
CA PHE A 107 7.89 19.26 17.42
C PHE A 107 6.48 18.71 17.14
N ALA A 108 5.53 18.98 18.04
CA ALA A 108 4.16 18.46 17.93
C ALA A 108 3.46 18.94 16.65
N LEU A 109 3.66 20.22 16.28
CA LEU A 109 3.08 20.80 15.08
C LEU A 109 3.63 20.15 13.81
N VAL A 110 4.94 19.93 13.72
CA VAL A 110 5.56 19.25 12.58
C VAL A 110 5.12 17.80 12.47
N VAL A 111 5.02 17.07 13.59
CA VAL A 111 4.47 15.71 13.60
C VAL A 111 3.03 15.69 13.09
N ALA A 112 2.19 16.60 13.55
CA ALA A 112 0.79 16.68 13.13
C ALA A 112 0.66 16.96 11.62
N LEU A 113 1.42 17.94 11.10
CA LEU A 113 1.42 18.27 9.67
C LEU A 113 1.96 17.11 8.82
N GLY A 114 3.05 16.48 9.25
CA GLY A 114 3.61 15.33 8.53
C GLY A 114 2.69 14.12 8.56
N ALA A 115 2.00 13.85 9.67
CA ALA A 115 0.99 12.79 9.75
C ALA A 115 -0.15 13.03 8.76
N LEU A 116 -0.66 14.27 8.65
CA LEU A 116 -1.68 14.64 7.67
C LEU A 116 -1.18 14.46 6.23
N ALA A 117 0.05 14.89 5.93
CA ALA A 117 0.64 14.74 4.61
C ALA A 117 0.82 13.26 4.23
N VAL A 118 1.35 12.44 5.15
CA VAL A 118 1.52 10.99 4.95
C VAL A 118 0.16 10.30 4.79
N TYR A 119 -0.86 10.70 5.55
CA TYR A 119 -2.23 10.20 5.39
C TYR A 119 -2.82 10.55 4.00
N GLY A 120 -2.62 11.79 3.54
CA GLY A 120 -3.02 12.23 2.20
C GLY A 120 -2.34 11.41 1.11
N LEU A 121 -1.01 11.25 1.20
CA LEU A 121 -0.22 10.41 0.29
C LEU A 121 -0.71 8.96 0.29
N ASN A 122 -0.94 8.39 1.48
CA ASN A 122 -1.44 7.04 1.65
C ASN A 122 -2.78 6.84 0.92
N THR A 123 -3.70 7.78 1.07
CA THR A 123 -5.04 7.75 0.46
C THR A 123 -4.97 7.93 -1.05
N TYR A 124 -4.17 8.88 -1.53
CA TYR A 124 -3.96 9.12 -2.96
C TYR A 124 -3.35 7.89 -3.66
N LEU A 125 -2.29 7.32 -3.08
CA LEU A 125 -1.64 6.13 -3.61
C LEU A 125 -2.55 4.90 -3.58
N ALA A 126 -3.41 4.79 -2.56
CA ALA A 126 -4.43 3.73 -2.50
C ALA A 126 -5.40 3.82 -3.67
N ARG A 127 -5.94 5.01 -3.95
CA ARG A 127 -6.88 5.24 -5.06
C ARG A 127 -6.20 5.03 -6.41
N LYS A 128 -5.01 5.58 -6.60
CA LYS A 128 -4.23 5.45 -7.85
C LYS A 128 -3.90 4.00 -8.19
N ALA A 129 -3.68 3.15 -7.18
CA ALA A 129 -3.42 1.73 -7.40
C ALA A 129 -4.64 0.94 -7.88
N ARG A 130 -5.86 1.40 -7.56
CA ARG A 130 -7.12 0.74 -7.96
C ARG A 130 -7.64 1.22 -9.31
N ALA A 131 -7.44 2.50 -9.62
CA ALA A 131 -7.98 3.15 -10.81
C ALA A 131 -7.74 2.40 -12.14
N PRO A 132 -6.57 1.76 -12.41
CA PRO A 132 -6.39 1.00 -13.65
C PRO A 132 -7.32 -0.21 -13.77
N LEU A 133 -7.59 -0.92 -12.66
CA LEU A 133 -8.45 -2.11 -12.67
C LEU A 133 -9.93 -1.73 -12.72
N GLU A 134 -10.30 -0.68 -11.99
CA GLU A 134 -11.65 -0.12 -12.03
C GLU A 134 -12.03 0.35 -13.45
N ARG A 135 -11.06 0.87 -14.22
CA ARG A 135 -11.27 1.23 -15.64
C ARG A 135 -11.61 0.05 -16.53
N TYR A 136 -11.11 -1.15 -16.23
CA TYR A 136 -11.47 -2.39 -16.94
C TYR A 136 -12.70 -3.08 -16.33
N GLY A 137 -13.38 -2.43 -15.36
CA GLY A 137 -14.53 -2.99 -14.65
C GLY A 137 -14.19 -4.24 -13.82
N ILE A 138 -12.93 -4.36 -13.38
CA ILE A 138 -12.47 -5.46 -12.52
C ILE A 138 -12.75 -5.11 -11.06
N ASP A 139 -13.41 -6.02 -10.36
CA ASP A 139 -13.64 -5.92 -8.91
C ASP A 139 -12.34 -6.26 -8.16
N VAL A 140 -11.68 -5.21 -7.68
CA VAL A 140 -10.40 -5.27 -6.99
C VAL A 140 -10.47 -6.07 -5.69
N GLU A 141 -11.63 -6.10 -5.02
CA GLU A 141 -11.76 -6.77 -3.72
C GLU A 141 -11.75 -8.29 -3.89
N ARG A 142 -12.26 -8.81 -5.02
CA ARG A 142 -12.23 -10.24 -5.35
C ARG A 142 -10.81 -10.75 -5.60
N LEU A 143 -9.93 -9.89 -6.11
CA LEU A 143 -8.50 -10.18 -6.32
C LEU A 143 -7.64 -10.04 -5.04
N ARG A 144 -8.22 -9.56 -3.92
CA ARG A 144 -7.45 -9.32 -2.69
C ARG A 144 -7.15 -10.64 -1.97
N ILE A 145 -5.86 -10.87 -1.70
CA ILE A 145 -5.40 -11.94 -0.82
C ILE A 145 -5.05 -11.29 0.52
N GLU A 146 -5.66 -11.78 1.61
CA GLU A 146 -5.39 -11.36 3.00
C GLU A 146 -4.14 -12.05 3.57
#